data_AF-A0A6L8A4V6-F1
#
_entry.id   AF-A0A6L8A4V6-F1
#
_cell.length_a   1.000
_cell.length_b   1.000
_cell.length_c   1.000
_cell.angle_alpha   90.00
_cell.angle_beta   90.00
_cell.angle_gamma   90.00
#
_symmetry.space_group_name_H-M   'P 1'
#
loop_
_entity.id
_entity.type
_entity.pdbx_description
1 polymer ?
#
loop_
_entity_poly.entity_id
_entity_poly.type
_entity_poly.pdbx_seq_one_letter_code
_entity_poly.pdbx_strand_id
1 'polypeptide(L)'
;MTTITTQPHAKLKPGAVVRCRTRRYLVEDVQAPPESGGDTVVSMACMEDDAIGHRLTVFREREIDFAVLGEGSWEGVAQRGFDQPRQFAAYLNTLRWNCVTATDAHLFQAPYRAGI
;
A
#
# COMPACT_ATOMS: atom_id res chain seq x y z
N MET A 1 -13.53 9.27 21.44
CA MET A 1 -12.92 10.58 21.14
C MET A 1 -11.57 10.29 20.49
N THR A 2 -11.54 10.20 19.17
CA THR A 2 -10.37 9.66 18.44
C THR A 2 -9.32 10.75 18.28
N THR A 3 -8.27 10.71 19.10
CA THR A 3 -7.14 11.64 19.00
C THR A 3 -6.41 11.42 17.69
N ILE A 4 -6.52 12.40 16.79
CA ILE A 4 -5.74 12.42 15.55
C ILE A 4 -4.31 12.81 15.96
N THR A 5 -3.45 11.81 16.14
CA THR A 5 -2.02 12.04 16.38
C THR A 5 -1.42 12.62 15.12
N THR A 6 -1.22 13.93 15.09
CA THR A 6 -0.48 14.62 14.03
C THR A 6 0.94 14.04 13.97
N GLN A 7 1.22 13.16 13.01
CA GLN A 7 2.57 12.66 12.80
C GLN A 7 3.52 13.83 12.48
N PRO A 8 4.80 13.77 12.90
CA PRO A 8 5.80 14.71 12.44
C PRO A 8 5.86 14.67 10.91
N HIS A 9 6.09 15.81 10.26
CA HIS A 9 6.11 15.94 8.80
C HIS A 9 6.95 14.84 8.15
N ALA A 10 6.27 13.83 7.60
CA ALA A 10 6.91 12.66 7.05
C ALA A 10 7.76 13.08 5.83
N LYS A 11 9.04 12.69 5.86
CA LYS A 11 9.98 13.08 4.82
C LYS A 11 9.70 12.29 3.55
N LEU A 12 9.58 12.97 2.41
CA LEU A 12 9.46 12.33 1.11
C LEU A 12 10.74 11.55 0.81
N LYS A 13 10.64 10.22 0.76
CA LYS A 13 11.70 9.26 0.47
C LYS A 13 11.07 7.95 -0.06
N PRO A 14 11.82 7.06 -0.72
CA PRO A 14 11.37 5.69 -0.99
C PRO A 14 10.86 4.99 0.28
N GLY A 15 9.72 4.30 0.16
CA GLY A 15 9.01 3.66 1.27
C GLY A 15 8.02 4.57 2.03
N ALA A 16 7.96 5.87 1.74
CA ALA A 16 6.91 6.74 2.26
C ALA A 16 5.56 6.44 1.60
N VAL A 17 4.46 6.67 2.33
CA VAL A 17 3.09 6.59 1.79
C VAL A 17 2.61 8.01 1.51
N VAL A 18 2.12 8.24 0.30
CA VAL A 18 1.59 9.53 -0.16
C VAL A 18 0.15 9.40 -0.63
N ARG A 19 -0.64 10.46 -0.49
CA ARG A 19 -1.83 10.68 -1.28
C ARG A 19 -1.44 11.43 -2.55
N CYS A 20 -2.05 11.04 -3.66
CA CYS A 20 -1.99 11.74 -4.94
C CYS A 20 -3.33 11.47 -5.65
N ARG A 21 -4.00 12.50 -6.17
CA ARG A 21 -5.27 12.37 -6.93
C ARG A 21 -6.30 11.46 -6.24
N THR A 22 -6.54 11.69 -4.96
CA THR A 22 -7.51 10.95 -4.11
C THR A 22 -7.14 9.49 -3.82
N ARG A 23 -6.00 8.97 -4.31
CA ARG A 23 -5.54 7.59 -4.09
C ARG A 23 -4.27 7.54 -3.23
N ARG A 24 -4.04 6.43 -2.52
CA ARG A 24 -2.77 6.18 -1.81
C ARG A 24 -1.76 5.47 -2.71
N TYR A 25 -0.51 5.87 -2.59
CA TYR A 25 0.62 5.28 -3.29
C TYR A 25 1.79 5.07 -2.33
N LEU A 26 2.56 4.01 -2.59
CA LEU A 26 3.87 3.77 -2.01
C LEU A 26 4.93 4.42 -2.91
N VAL A 27 5.76 5.29 -2.34
CA VAL A 27 6.86 5.93 -3.07
C VAL A 27 7.97 4.91 -3.32
N GLU A 28 8.33 4.72 -4.59
CA GLU A 28 9.40 3.81 -5.02
C GLU A 28 10.71 4.55 -5.25
N ASP A 29 10.65 5.75 -5.86
CA ASP A 29 11.82 6.57 -6.17
C ASP A 29 11.51 8.08 -6.06
N VAL A 30 12.53 8.87 -5.70
CA VAL A 30 12.46 10.33 -5.53
C VAL A 30 13.72 10.94 -6.11
N GLN A 31 13.59 11.58 -7.27
CA GLN A 31 14.69 12.23 -7.98
C GLN A 31 14.63 13.74 -7.73
N ALA A 32 15.67 14.27 -7.11
CA ALA A 32 15.83 15.71 -6.92
C ALA A 32 16.08 16.41 -8.26
N PRO A 33 15.63 17.66 -8.44
CA PRO A 33 15.90 18.42 -9.65
C PRO A 33 17.41 18.64 -9.86
N PRO A 34 17.91 18.58 -11.11
CA PRO A 34 19.33 18.82 -11.40
C PRO A 34 19.74 20.29 -11.24
N GLU A 35 18.78 21.22 -11.30
CA GLU A 35 18.99 22.66 -11.20
C GLU A 35 18.17 23.25 -10.04
N SER A 36 18.70 24.33 -9.43
CA SER A 36 18.02 25.05 -8.35
C SER A 36 16.75 25.73 -8.86
N GLY A 37 15.59 25.18 -8.46
CA GLY A 37 14.26 25.67 -8.89
C GLY A 37 13.54 24.75 -9.89
N GLY A 38 14.14 23.62 -10.27
CA GLY A 38 13.41 22.54 -10.95
C GLY A 38 12.49 21.78 -10.00
N ASP A 39 11.71 20.84 -10.55
CA ASP A 39 10.75 20.02 -9.79
C ASP A 39 11.34 18.66 -9.36
N THR A 40 10.91 18.17 -8.20
CA THR A 40 11.18 16.82 -7.73
C THR A 40 10.31 15.81 -8.49
N VAL A 41 10.93 14.84 -9.16
CA VAL A 41 10.20 13.73 -9.80
C VAL A 41 10.01 12.62 -8.77
N VAL A 42 8.77 12.14 -8.63
CA VAL A 42 8.40 11.06 -7.71
C VAL A 42 7.75 9.93 -8.48
N SER A 43 8.32 8.73 -8.40
CA SER A 43 7.71 7.51 -8.95
C SER A 43 7.13 6.66 -7.82
N MET A 44 5.91 6.17 -8.00
CA MET A 44 5.12 5.57 -6.95
C MET A 44 4.17 4.48 -7.48
N ALA A 45 3.87 3.46 -6.67
CA ALA A 45 2.95 2.36 -7.00
C ALA A 45 1.65 2.49 -6.21
N CYS A 46 0.50 2.26 -6.87
CA CYS A 46 -0.82 2.40 -6.23
C CYS A 46 -1.04 1.29 -5.17
N MET A 47 -1.65 1.69 -4.05
CA MET A 47 -1.98 0.79 -2.93
C MET A 47 -3.47 0.47 -2.83
N GLU A 48 -4.30 0.95 -3.75
CA GLU A 48 -5.75 0.69 -3.75
C GLU A 48 -6.08 -0.55 -4.59
N ASP A 49 -7.01 -1.39 -4.10
CA ASP A 49 -7.32 -2.72 -4.65
C ASP A 49 -7.87 -2.69 -6.09
N ASP A 50 -8.49 -1.58 -6.49
CA ASP A 50 -9.05 -1.37 -7.83
C ASP A 50 -8.01 -0.96 -8.88
N ALA A 51 -6.75 -0.70 -8.45
CA ALA A 51 -5.65 -0.24 -9.31
C ALA A 51 -4.31 -0.92 -8.97
N ILE A 52 -4.35 -2.19 -8.54
CA ILE A 52 -3.16 -3.00 -8.28
C ILE A 52 -2.25 -3.04 -9.53
N GLY A 53 -0.95 -2.78 -9.32
CA GLY A 53 0.05 -2.77 -10.39
C GLY A 53 0.15 -1.46 -11.18
N HIS A 54 -0.76 -0.51 -10.98
CA HIS A 54 -0.65 0.82 -11.59
C HIS A 54 0.45 1.64 -10.93
N ARG A 55 1.42 2.08 -11.74
CA ARG A 55 2.46 3.02 -11.34
C ARG A 55 2.12 4.42 -11.84
N LEU A 56 2.58 5.43 -11.10
CA LEU A 56 2.40 6.83 -11.41
C LEU A 56 3.73 7.55 -11.19
N THR A 57 4.08 8.48 -12.09
CA THR A 57 5.22 9.39 -11.92
C THR A 57 4.73 10.82 -12.06
N VAL A 58 5.06 11.68 -11.10
CA VAL A 58 4.62 13.08 -11.05
C VAL A 58 5.77 14.03 -10.70
N PHE A 59 5.62 15.29 -11.11
CA PHE A 59 6.36 16.40 -10.54
C PHE A 59 5.66 16.85 -9.25
N ARG A 60 6.31 16.68 -8.10
CA ARG A 60 5.72 16.91 -6.77
C ARG A 60 5.15 18.32 -6.64
N GLU A 61 5.91 19.33 -7.05
CA GLU A 61 5.62 20.76 -6.91
C GLU A 61 4.48 21.22 -7.84
N ARG A 62 4.08 20.37 -8.81
CA ARG A 62 3.03 20.66 -9.80
C ARG A 62 1.76 19.81 -9.61
N GLU A 63 1.75 18.90 -8.64
CA GLU A 63 0.64 17.99 -8.36
C GLU A 63 -0.21 18.50 -7.18
N ILE A 64 -1.49 18.78 -7.46
CA ILE A 64 -2.36 19.57 -6.56
C ILE A 64 -2.73 18.82 -5.26
N ASP A 65 -2.95 17.51 -5.34
CA ASP A 65 -3.32 16.65 -4.20
C ASP A 65 -2.13 15.80 -3.71
N PHE A 66 -0.91 16.32 -3.79
CA PHE A 66 0.26 15.61 -3.26
C PHE A 66 0.41 15.85 -1.75
N ALA A 67 0.15 14.83 -0.94
CA ALA A 67 0.33 14.89 0.52
C ALA A 67 1.10 13.67 1.04
N VAL A 68 2.19 13.88 1.78
CA VAL A 68 2.87 12.77 2.48
C VAL A 68 2.06 12.40 3.71
N LEU A 69 1.58 11.16 3.78
CA LEU A 69 0.70 10.67 4.84
C LEU A 69 1.47 10.09 6.02
N GLY A 70 2.68 9.57 5.78
CA GLY A 70 3.49 8.89 6.79
C GLY A 70 4.52 7.97 6.17
N GLU A 71 5.22 7.25 7.03
CA GLU A 71 5.94 6.02 6.65
C GLU A 71 5.01 4.82 6.89
N GLY A 72 5.21 3.71 6.16
CA GLY A 72 4.44 2.49 6.40
C GLY A 72 4.61 2.02 7.85
N SER A 73 3.50 1.75 8.56
CA SER A 73 3.49 1.39 9.98
C SER A 73 3.97 -0.05 10.26
N TRP A 74 5.10 -0.43 9.65
CA TRP A 74 5.75 -1.73 9.85
C TRP A 74 6.15 -1.93 11.32
N GLU A 75 6.56 -0.86 12.00
CA GLU A 75 6.83 -0.89 13.44
C GLU A 75 5.57 -1.27 14.24
N GLY A 76 4.41 -0.68 13.92
CA GLY A 76 3.13 -1.00 14.57
C GLY A 76 2.63 -2.41 14.28
N VAL A 77 2.88 -2.93 13.07
CA VAL A 77 2.59 -4.33 12.71
C VAL A 77 3.51 -5.28 13.46
N ALA A 78 4.82 -4.99 13.51
CA ALA A 78 5.82 -5.82 14.16
C ALA A 78 5.73 -5.84 15.70
N GLN A 79 5.14 -4.83 16.34
CA GLN A 79 4.98 -4.75 17.80
C GLN A 79 4.27 -5.95 18.43
N ARG A 80 3.36 -6.63 17.72
CA ARG A 80 2.69 -7.84 18.20
C ARG A 80 3.48 -9.14 17.96
N GLY A 81 4.58 -9.06 17.21
CA GLY A 81 5.24 -10.23 16.63
C GLY A 81 4.44 -10.85 15.48
N PHE A 82 5.03 -11.85 14.84
CA PHE A 82 4.37 -12.67 13.82
C PHE A 82 3.78 -13.94 14.45
N ASP A 83 2.69 -14.46 13.89
CA ASP A 83 2.11 -15.75 14.26
C ASP A 83 3.14 -16.89 14.15
N GLN A 84 2.98 -17.94 14.96
CA GLN A 84 3.85 -19.12 14.81
C GLN A 84 3.67 -19.72 13.40
N PRO A 85 4.76 -20.13 12.70
CA PRO A 85 4.67 -20.61 11.32
C PRO A 85 3.64 -21.71 11.08
N ARG A 86 3.42 -22.61 12.05
CA ARG A 86 2.39 -23.65 11.99
C ARG A 86 0.96 -23.11 12.06
N GLN A 87 0.72 -22.08 12.87
CA GLN A 87 -0.59 -21.43 13.01
C GLN A 87 -0.93 -20.63 11.75
N PHE A 88 0.03 -19.83 11.26
CA PHE A 88 -0.13 -19.10 10.01
C PHE A 88 -0.33 -20.05 8.81
N ALA A 89 0.41 -21.15 8.72
CA ALA A 89 0.23 -22.16 7.68
C ALA A 89 -1.14 -22.85 7.76
N ALA A 90 -1.66 -23.14 8.96
CA ALA A 90 -3.00 -23.68 9.13
C ALA A 90 -4.07 -22.69 8.62
N TYR A 91 -3.97 -21.41 9.00
CA TYR A 91 -4.85 -20.35 8.50
C TYR A 91 -4.79 -20.22 6.97
N LEU A 92 -3.59 -20.11 6.39
CA LEU A 92 -3.40 -20.02 4.94
C LEU A 92 -3.97 -21.24 4.19
N ASN A 93 -3.86 -22.44 4.77
CA ASN A 93 -4.48 -23.64 4.20
C ASN A 93 -6.01 -23.57 4.26
N THR A 94 -6.62 -23.06 5.35
CA THR A 94 -8.08 -22.87 5.40
C THR A 94 -8.57 -21.85 4.36
N LEU A 95 -7.82 -20.78 4.08
CA LEU A 95 -8.15 -19.86 2.98
C LEU A 95 -8.16 -20.60 1.63
N ARG A 96 -7.10 -21.36 1.31
CA ARG A 96 -6.99 -22.14 0.07
C ARG A 96 -8.10 -23.19 -0.08
N TRP A 97 -8.56 -23.80 1.01
CA TRP A 97 -9.64 -24.79 0.96
C TRP A 97 -11.01 -24.15 0.70
N ASN A 98 -11.27 -22.95 1.26
CA ASN A 98 -12.49 -22.18 0.95
C ASN A 98 -12.52 -21.64 -0.49
N CYS A 99 -11.43 -21.73 -1.25
CA CYS A 99 -11.36 -21.39 -2.67
C CYS A 99 -11.90 -22.49 -3.60
N VAL A 100 -12.12 -23.71 -3.09
CA VAL A 100 -12.55 -24.85 -3.90
C VAL A 100 -14.03 -25.11 -3.64
N THR A 101 -14.88 -24.87 -4.64
CA THR A 101 -16.30 -25.22 -4.55
C THR A 101 -16.48 -26.72 -4.72
N ALA A 102 -17.40 -27.33 -3.97
CA ALA A 102 -17.69 -28.77 -4.09
C ALA A 102 -18.23 -29.19 -5.48
N THR A 103 -18.59 -28.22 -6.33
CA THR A 103 -19.16 -28.43 -7.66
C THR A 103 -18.09 -28.57 -8.75
N ASP A 104 -16.91 -27.96 -8.57
CA ASP A 104 -15.76 -28.08 -9.50
C ASP A 104 -14.44 -27.85 -8.75
N ALA A 105 -13.59 -28.88 -8.73
CA ALA A 105 -12.29 -28.87 -8.05
C ALA A 105 -11.18 -28.11 -8.80
N HIS A 106 -11.40 -27.78 -10.08
CA HIS A 106 -10.45 -27.03 -10.90
C HIS A 106 -10.69 -25.52 -10.88
N LEU A 107 -11.83 -25.07 -10.31
CA LEU A 107 -12.27 -23.68 -10.36
C LEU A 107 -11.97 -22.95 -9.04
N PHE A 108 -10.85 -22.22 -9.01
CA PHE A 108 -10.35 -21.53 -7.83
C PHE A 108 -11.06 -20.18 -7.63
N GLN A 109 -11.94 -20.09 -6.63
CA GLN A 109 -12.62 -18.85 -6.24
C GLN A 109 -11.72 -18.00 -5.34
N ALA A 110 -11.80 -16.67 -5.46
CA ALA A 110 -11.05 -15.79 -4.56
C ALA A 110 -11.69 -15.82 -3.14
N PRO A 111 -10.92 -16.11 -2.08
CA PRO A 111 -11.47 -16.12 -0.74
C PRO A 111 -11.89 -14.70 -0.36
N TYR A 112 -13.11 -14.55 0.16
CA TYR A 112 -13.78 -13.27 0.47
C TYR A 112 -14.26 -12.43 -0.72
N ARG A 113 -14.24 -12.91 -1.98
CA ARG A 113 -15.11 -12.36 -3.03
C ARG A 113 -16.55 -12.85 -2.81
N ALA A 114 -17.27 -12.21 -1.89
CA ALA A 114 -18.73 -12.14 -2.04
C ALA A 114 -19.02 -11.34 -3.31
N GLY A 115 -19.84 -11.88 -4.21
CA GLY A 115 -20.31 -11.13 -5.38
C GLY A 115 -21.15 -9.94 -4.93
N ILE A 116 -20.92 -8.79 -5.56
CA ILE A 116 -21.88 -7.69 -5.66
C ILE A 116 -22.55 -7.85 -7.04
#